data_AF-A0A9E7LFC0-F1
#
_entry.id   AF-A0A9E7LFC0-F1
#
_cell.length_a   1.000
_cell.length_b   1.000
_cell.length_c   1.000
_cell.angle_alpha   90.00
_cell.angle_beta   90.00
_cell.angle_gamma   90.00
#
_symmetry.space_group_name_H-M   'P 1'
#
loop_
_entity.id
_entity.type
_entity.pdbx_description
1 polymer ?
#
loop_
_entity_poly.entity_id
_entity_poly.type
_entity_poly.pdbx_seq_one_letter_code
_entity_poly.pdbx_strand_id
1 'polypeptide(L)'
;MISPDSPYEVNDMYYDDVKKLADEFLEFAHSCFDDDEKILEGLIVSVYWKLCCDKFSSLAQIIDYLEYIGDFNDQLPYLRKWENTDFSPYLILGDWFCKNASKYLAPYTFNLNYYLEKYKDKPKSKQEKIFFNSSKELYYLNMLCSEIMGRIFRPDYESRKRKAIVLPICMKINQKSCHAIEKKLGEVCQECNSECEIAKITEEYDCEVYLVSHKSSAFQNATDTDKKELAIVGVACPLNLISGGWKAAALGMPPQCVLLDKVACSRHWLNEDVPSSINKKELKKIF
;
A
#
# COMPACT_ATOMS: atom_id res chain seq x y z
N MET A 1 -14.43 -0.46 21.11
CA MET A 1 -14.00 0.94 21.28
C MET A 1 -12.89 1.18 20.28
N ILE A 2 -13.08 2.12 19.37
CA ILE A 2 -12.09 2.40 18.32
C ILE A 2 -10.99 3.28 18.93
N SER A 3 -9.72 2.96 18.69
CA SER A 3 -8.60 3.72 19.24
C SER A 3 -8.52 5.09 18.56
N PRO A 4 -8.56 6.22 19.30
CA PRO A 4 -8.44 7.56 18.74
C PRO A 4 -7.04 7.86 18.17
N ASP A 5 -6.12 6.90 18.22
CA ASP A 5 -4.71 7.06 17.85
C ASP A 5 -4.38 6.46 16.48
N SER A 6 -5.38 6.13 15.65
CA SER A 6 -5.14 5.69 14.27
C SER A 6 -5.92 6.54 13.24
N PRO A 7 -5.31 6.95 12.11
CA PRO A 7 -6.03 7.63 11.03
C PRO A 7 -7.01 6.72 10.28
N TYR A 8 -6.81 5.40 10.35
CA TYR A 8 -7.69 4.40 9.77
C TYR A 8 -7.75 3.15 10.64
N GLU A 9 -8.84 2.39 10.51
CA GLU A 9 -8.95 1.04 11.06
C GLU A 9 -9.72 0.17 10.07
N VAL A 10 -9.11 -0.93 9.61
CA VAL A 10 -9.71 -1.89 8.68
C VAL A 10 -9.99 -3.22 9.38
N ASN A 11 -10.99 -3.93 8.88
CA ASN A 11 -11.47 -5.20 9.43
C ASN A 11 -12.07 -6.06 8.31
N ASP A 12 -12.78 -7.14 8.64
CA ASP A 12 -13.41 -8.01 7.63
C ASP A 12 -14.35 -7.24 6.70
N MET A 13 -15.15 -6.29 7.23
CA MET A 13 -16.09 -5.52 6.42
C MET A 13 -15.38 -4.61 5.42
N TYR A 14 -14.19 -4.10 5.75
CA TYR A 14 -13.37 -3.33 4.81
C TYR A 14 -13.09 -4.13 3.55
N TYR A 15 -12.70 -5.40 3.69
CA TYR A 15 -12.38 -6.24 2.54
C TYR A 15 -13.60 -6.54 1.69
N ASP A 16 -14.79 -6.67 2.29
CA ASP A 16 -16.03 -6.82 1.53
C ASP A 16 -16.40 -5.53 0.79
N ASP A 17 -16.21 -4.37 1.41
CA ASP A 17 -16.58 -3.08 0.82
C ASP A 17 -15.58 -2.60 -0.25
N VAL A 18 -14.28 -2.83 -0.07
CA VAL A 18 -13.28 -2.50 -1.10
C VAL A 18 -13.44 -3.39 -2.34
N LYS A 19 -13.86 -4.66 -2.16
CA LYS A 19 -14.19 -5.56 -3.27
C LYS A 19 -15.40 -5.07 -4.07
N LYS A 20 -16.48 -4.69 -3.39
CA LYS A 20 -17.65 -4.09 -4.05
C LYS A 20 -17.29 -2.79 -4.78
N LEU A 21 -16.49 -1.93 -4.14
CA LEU A 21 -16.00 -0.71 -4.79
C LEU A 21 -15.17 -1.03 -6.04
N ALA A 22 -14.29 -2.02 -5.98
CA ALA A 22 -13.49 -2.46 -7.11
C ALA A 22 -14.35 -3.06 -8.24
N ASP A 23 -15.37 -3.85 -7.90
CA ASP A 23 -16.31 -4.41 -8.88
C ASP A 23 -17.06 -3.28 -9.62
N GLU A 24 -17.67 -2.34 -8.89
CA GLU A 24 -18.38 -1.21 -9.50
C GLU A 24 -17.44 -0.28 -10.29
N PHE A 25 -16.20 -0.08 -9.82
CA PHE A 25 -15.21 0.72 -10.51
C PHE A 25 -14.76 0.07 -11.81
N LEU A 26 -14.44 -1.23 -11.79
CA LEU A 26 -13.98 -1.94 -12.98
C LEU A 26 -15.11 -2.09 -14.00
N GLU A 27 -16.35 -2.36 -13.57
CA GLU A 27 -17.52 -2.35 -14.47
C GLU A 27 -17.66 -0.99 -15.19
N PHE A 28 -17.52 0.12 -14.45
CA PHE A 28 -17.52 1.45 -15.05
C PHE A 28 -16.32 1.64 -15.99
N ALA A 29 -15.11 1.30 -15.57
CA ALA A 29 -13.90 1.51 -16.35
C ALA A 29 -13.92 0.69 -17.65
N HIS A 30 -14.43 -0.55 -17.61
CA HIS A 30 -14.57 -1.43 -18.76
C HIS A 30 -15.55 -0.95 -19.82
N SER A 31 -16.43 -0.01 -19.49
CA SER A 31 -17.25 0.68 -20.50
C SER A 31 -16.44 1.58 -21.44
N CYS A 32 -15.21 1.95 -21.04
CA CYS A 32 -14.36 2.92 -21.75
C CYS A 32 -12.96 2.38 -22.10
N PHE A 33 -12.45 1.39 -21.37
CA PHE A 33 -11.08 0.88 -21.48
C PHE A 33 -11.07 -0.65 -21.34
N ASP A 34 -10.14 -1.34 -21.97
CA ASP A 34 -10.09 -2.81 -22.03
C ASP A 34 -8.84 -3.43 -21.36
N ASP A 35 -7.99 -2.60 -20.76
CA ASP A 35 -6.72 -3.00 -20.14
C ASP A 35 -6.70 -2.59 -18.65
N ASP A 36 -6.71 -3.58 -17.75
CA ASP A 36 -6.75 -3.36 -16.30
C ASP A 36 -5.49 -2.66 -15.76
N GLU A 37 -4.31 -2.93 -16.32
CA GLU A 37 -3.09 -2.23 -15.93
C GLU A 37 -3.18 -0.75 -16.31
N LYS A 38 -3.70 -0.46 -17.51
CA LYS A 38 -3.92 0.93 -17.95
C LYS A 38 -5.02 1.62 -17.17
N ILE A 39 -6.08 0.91 -16.79
CA ILE A 39 -7.12 1.42 -15.90
C ILE A 39 -6.53 1.78 -14.53
N LEU A 40 -5.69 0.92 -13.95
CA LEU A 40 -5.02 1.18 -12.68
C LEU A 40 -4.07 2.38 -12.77
N GLU A 41 -3.18 2.40 -13.77
CA GLU A 41 -2.24 3.51 -14.01
C GLU A 41 -3.01 4.84 -14.26
N GLY A 42 -4.06 4.80 -15.09
CA GLY A 42 -4.87 5.97 -15.45
C GLY A 42 -5.74 6.50 -14.31
N LEU A 43 -6.24 5.63 -13.42
CA LEU A 43 -6.90 6.03 -12.18
C LEU A 43 -5.95 6.83 -11.30
N ILE A 44 -4.73 6.34 -11.11
CA ILE A 44 -3.71 7.00 -10.29
C ILE A 44 -3.40 8.39 -10.89
N VAL A 45 -3.09 8.46 -12.18
CA VAL A 45 -2.79 9.72 -12.88
C VAL A 45 -3.95 10.72 -12.79
N SER A 46 -5.18 10.28 -13.04
CA SER A 46 -6.36 11.15 -13.02
C SER A 46 -6.65 11.72 -11.63
N VAL A 47 -6.47 10.93 -10.57
CA VAL A 47 -6.64 11.41 -9.18
C VAL A 47 -5.54 12.40 -8.80
N TYR A 48 -4.26 12.13 -9.13
CA TYR A 48 -3.19 13.09 -8.88
C TYR A 48 -3.40 14.40 -9.65
N TRP A 49 -3.77 14.31 -10.93
CA TRP A 49 -4.12 15.48 -11.73
C TRP A 49 -5.19 16.31 -11.02
N LYS A 50 -6.29 15.68 -10.61
CA LYS A 50 -7.40 16.37 -9.93
C LYS A 50 -7.00 17.03 -8.61
N LEU A 51 -6.10 16.42 -7.84
CA LEU A 51 -5.62 17.00 -6.58
C LEU A 51 -4.67 18.19 -6.78
N CYS A 52 -4.08 18.33 -7.97
CA CYS A 52 -2.94 19.20 -8.22
C CYS A 52 -3.15 20.19 -9.39
N CYS A 53 -4.21 20.06 -10.19
CA CYS A 53 -4.45 20.85 -11.39
C CYS A 53 -4.65 22.35 -11.13
N ASP A 54 -5.03 22.74 -9.91
CA ASP A 54 -5.13 24.16 -9.52
C ASP A 54 -3.75 24.79 -9.27
N LYS A 55 -2.71 23.97 -9.10
CA LYS A 55 -1.34 24.42 -8.75
C LYS A 55 -0.35 24.22 -9.89
N PHE A 56 -0.62 23.28 -10.79
CA PHE A 56 0.28 22.87 -11.86
C PHE A 56 -0.46 22.83 -13.19
N SER A 57 0.21 23.22 -14.26
CA SER A 57 -0.35 23.30 -15.61
C SER A 57 -0.07 22.07 -16.47
N SER A 58 0.73 21.12 -16.00
CA SER A 58 1.02 19.86 -16.72
C SER A 58 1.28 18.69 -15.79
N LEU A 59 1.09 17.47 -16.30
CA LEU A 59 1.39 16.24 -15.55
C LEU A 59 2.89 16.14 -15.22
N ALA A 60 3.77 16.58 -16.11
CA ALA A 60 5.21 16.63 -15.86
C ALA A 60 5.56 17.46 -14.61
N GLN A 61 4.92 18.63 -14.42
CA GLN A 61 5.12 19.44 -13.23
C GLN A 61 4.63 18.77 -11.94
N ILE A 62 3.53 18.01 -12.03
CA ILE A 62 3.04 17.22 -10.90
C ILE A 62 4.06 16.12 -10.56
N ILE A 63 4.56 15.39 -11.56
CA ILE A 63 5.53 14.31 -11.34
C ILE A 63 6.84 14.88 -10.77
N ASP A 64 7.35 15.99 -11.31
CA ASP A 64 8.53 16.70 -10.78
C ASP A 64 8.31 17.13 -9.32
N TYR A 65 7.11 17.61 -8.99
CA TYR A 65 6.76 17.96 -7.62
C TYR A 65 6.74 16.74 -6.69
N LEU A 66 6.09 15.64 -7.11
CA LEU A 66 6.04 14.38 -6.35
C LEU A 66 7.45 13.84 -6.09
N GLU A 67 8.30 13.83 -7.12
CA GLU A 67 9.72 13.45 -7.01
C GLU A 67 10.47 14.37 -6.05
N TYR A 68 10.27 15.68 -6.16
CA TYR A 68 10.91 16.67 -5.29
C TYR A 68 10.54 16.46 -3.82
N ILE A 69 9.27 16.18 -3.50
CA ILE A 69 8.84 15.90 -2.13
C ILE A 69 9.22 14.49 -1.66
N GLY A 70 9.83 13.68 -2.54
CA GLY A 70 10.24 12.30 -2.25
C GLY A 70 9.07 11.34 -2.07
N ASP A 71 7.90 11.75 -2.58
CA ASP A 71 6.69 10.98 -2.53
C ASP A 71 6.61 10.08 -3.75
N PHE A 72 6.17 8.85 -3.54
CA PHE A 72 5.89 7.93 -4.64
C PHE A 72 7.07 7.62 -5.60
N ASN A 73 8.34 7.71 -5.17
CA ASN A 73 9.50 7.37 -6.01
C ASN A 73 9.37 6.05 -6.79
N ASP A 74 8.73 5.04 -6.19
CA ASP A 74 8.53 3.72 -6.81
C ASP A 74 7.39 3.70 -7.84
N GLN A 75 6.48 4.69 -7.82
CA GLN A 75 5.41 4.89 -8.79
C GLN A 75 5.83 5.86 -9.91
N LEU A 76 6.87 6.70 -9.71
CA LEU A 76 7.34 7.65 -10.72
C LEU A 76 7.63 7.00 -12.07
N PRO A 77 8.28 5.82 -12.18
CA PRO A 77 8.49 5.18 -13.48
C PRO A 77 7.18 4.86 -14.22
N TYR A 78 6.11 4.56 -13.48
CA TYR A 78 4.79 4.32 -14.06
C TYR A 78 4.15 5.63 -14.50
N LEU A 79 4.22 6.69 -13.67
CA LEU A 79 3.68 8.01 -13.99
C LEU A 79 4.41 8.70 -15.15
N ARG A 80 5.74 8.57 -15.24
CA ARG A 80 6.55 9.18 -16.31
C ARG A 80 6.18 8.66 -17.71
N LYS A 81 5.65 7.42 -17.82
CA LYS A 81 5.10 6.90 -19.09
C LYS A 81 3.96 7.77 -19.65
N TRP A 82 3.27 8.50 -18.77
CA TRP A 82 2.10 9.30 -19.12
C TRP A 82 2.43 10.74 -19.50
N GLU A 83 3.67 11.20 -19.34
CA GLU A 83 4.05 12.60 -19.62
C GLU A 83 3.79 13.03 -21.06
N ASN A 84 4.01 12.10 -21.99
CA ASN A 84 3.84 12.32 -23.43
C ASN A 84 2.60 11.59 -23.97
N THR A 85 1.76 11.05 -23.08
CA THR A 85 0.52 10.36 -23.45
C THR A 85 -0.65 11.29 -23.16
N ASP A 86 -1.60 11.38 -24.09
CA ASP A 86 -2.87 12.05 -23.81
C ASP A 86 -3.67 11.23 -22.79
N PHE A 87 -3.59 11.62 -21.52
CA PHE A 87 -4.32 11.00 -20.42
C PHE A 87 -5.72 11.58 -20.23
N SER A 88 -6.13 12.57 -21.05
CA SER A 88 -7.44 13.22 -20.91
C SER A 88 -8.63 12.25 -20.94
N PRO A 89 -8.62 11.13 -21.71
CA PRO A 89 -9.71 10.15 -21.64
C PRO A 89 -9.85 9.52 -20.25
N TYR A 90 -8.74 9.34 -19.51
CA TYR A 90 -8.71 8.68 -18.21
C TYR A 90 -9.19 9.59 -17.06
N LEU A 91 -9.40 10.89 -17.29
CA LEU A 91 -9.93 11.81 -16.27
C LEU A 91 -11.27 11.37 -15.70
N ILE A 92 -12.08 10.67 -16.51
CA ILE A 92 -13.37 10.12 -16.08
C ILE A 92 -13.22 9.10 -14.94
N LEU A 93 -12.09 8.39 -14.87
CA LEU A 93 -11.83 7.42 -13.79
C LEU A 93 -11.67 8.15 -12.46
N GLY A 94 -10.89 9.23 -12.43
CA GLY A 94 -10.71 10.07 -11.25
C GLY A 94 -11.99 10.77 -10.82
N ASP A 95 -12.81 11.22 -11.77
CA ASP A 95 -14.13 11.80 -11.48
C ASP A 95 -15.09 10.80 -10.84
N TRP A 96 -15.19 9.61 -11.41
CA TRP A 96 -15.98 8.53 -10.84
C TRP A 96 -15.48 8.16 -9.44
N PHE A 97 -14.17 8.00 -9.29
CA PHE A 97 -13.55 7.62 -8.02
C PHE A 97 -13.84 8.64 -6.92
N CYS A 98 -13.59 9.93 -7.18
CA CYS A 98 -13.83 10.99 -6.19
C CYS A 98 -15.31 11.10 -5.79
N LYS A 99 -16.23 10.76 -6.70
CA LYS A 99 -17.67 10.75 -6.42
C LYS A 99 -18.11 9.56 -5.57
N ASN A 100 -17.52 8.38 -5.78
CA ASN A 100 -18.06 7.12 -5.25
C ASN A 100 -17.25 6.52 -4.08
N ALA A 101 -15.93 6.69 -4.03
CA ALA A 101 -15.06 5.98 -3.09
C ALA A 101 -15.44 6.19 -1.61
N SER A 102 -15.86 7.41 -1.26
CA SER A 102 -16.23 7.75 0.12
C SER A 102 -17.43 6.95 0.65
N LYS A 103 -18.35 6.52 -0.21
CA LYS A 103 -19.50 5.67 0.16
C LYS A 103 -19.06 4.37 0.82
N TYR A 104 -17.93 3.82 0.37
CA TYR A 104 -17.39 2.54 0.82
C TYR A 104 -16.31 2.71 1.87
N LEU A 105 -15.43 3.70 1.71
CA LEU A 105 -14.17 3.74 2.45
C LEU A 105 -14.17 4.70 3.65
N ALA A 106 -15.12 5.64 3.72
CA ALA A 106 -15.22 6.59 4.83
C ALA A 106 -15.38 5.94 6.23
N PRO A 107 -16.12 4.83 6.40
CA PRO A 107 -16.23 4.17 7.70
C PRO A 107 -14.88 3.72 8.28
N TYR A 108 -13.89 3.44 7.41
CA TYR A 108 -12.57 2.93 7.81
C TYR A 108 -11.53 4.02 8.02
N THR A 109 -11.83 5.27 7.64
CA THR A 109 -10.93 6.44 7.81
C THR A 109 -11.59 7.57 8.62
N PHE A 110 -12.58 7.24 9.44
CA PHE A 110 -13.41 8.24 10.15
C PHE A 110 -12.59 9.17 11.07
N ASN A 111 -11.45 8.69 11.60
CA ASN A 111 -10.58 9.46 12.48
C ASN A 111 -9.51 10.28 11.74
N LEU A 112 -9.37 10.12 10.42
CA LEU A 112 -8.29 10.73 9.63
C LEU A 112 -8.21 12.24 9.81
N ASN A 113 -9.34 12.97 9.68
CA ASN A 113 -9.33 14.43 9.77
C ASN A 113 -8.92 14.93 11.16
N TYR A 114 -9.45 14.32 12.22
CA TYR A 114 -9.06 14.63 13.60
C TYR A 114 -7.56 14.36 13.79
N TYR A 115 -7.08 13.24 13.25
CA TYR A 115 -5.69 12.85 13.33
C TYR A 115 -4.74 13.84 12.64
N LEU A 116 -5.04 14.22 11.40
CA LEU A 116 -4.24 15.18 10.64
C LEU A 116 -4.17 16.54 11.34
N GLU A 117 -5.27 17.00 11.93
CA GLU A 117 -5.31 18.26 12.69
C GLU A 117 -4.53 18.17 14.01
N LYS A 118 -4.73 17.08 14.79
CA LYS A 118 -4.04 16.85 16.07
C LYS A 118 -2.52 16.89 15.94
N TYR A 119 -1.98 16.42 14.81
CA TYR A 119 -0.53 16.31 14.59
C TYR A 119 0.00 17.31 13.55
N LYS A 120 -0.77 18.34 13.19
CA LYS A 120 -0.40 19.33 12.17
C LYS A 120 0.91 20.05 12.48
N ASP A 121 1.14 20.40 13.75
CA ASP A 121 2.30 21.19 14.19
C ASP A 121 3.50 20.35 14.68
N LYS A 122 3.38 19.01 14.68
CA LYS A 122 4.50 18.14 15.06
C LYS A 122 5.66 18.33 14.06
N PRO A 123 6.92 18.51 14.51
CA PRO A 123 8.08 18.49 13.62
C PRO A 123 8.15 17.17 12.85
N LYS A 124 8.29 17.24 11.53
CA LYS A 124 8.20 16.09 10.62
C LYS A 124 9.44 16.01 9.74
N SER A 125 9.98 14.80 9.61
CA SER A 125 10.87 14.43 8.53
C SER A 125 10.18 14.60 7.17
N LYS A 126 10.96 14.60 6.08
CA LYS A 126 10.43 14.72 4.71
C LYS A 126 9.40 13.63 4.40
N GLN A 127 9.62 12.40 4.87
CA GLN A 127 8.68 11.29 4.67
C GLN A 127 7.43 11.41 5.54
N GLU A 128 7.55 11.86 6.79
CA GLU A 128 6.38 12.09 7.64
C GLU A 128 5.48 13.19 7.04
N LYS A 129 6.04 14.21 6.38
CA LYS A 129 5.23 15.22 5.70
C LYS A 129 4.29 14.64 4.64
N ILE A 130 4.68 13.57 3.95
CA ILE A 130 3.80 12.88 2.98
C ILE A 130 2.57 12.33 3.70
N PHE A 131 2.80 11.55 4.74
CA PHE A 131 1.78 10.93 5.58
C PHE A 131 0.82 11.95 6.20
N PHE A 132 1.36 13.02 6.78
CA PHE A 132 0.58 14.05 7.46
C PHE A 132 -0.03 15.13 6.54
N ASN A 133 0.32 15.15 5.26
CA ASN A 133 -0.30 16.06 4.27
C ASN A 133 -1.14 15.31 3.23
N SER A 134 -1.22 13.98 3.31
CA SER A 134 -2.01 13.17 2.39
C SER A 134 -3.50 13.39 2.63
N SER A 135 -4.23 13.70 1.58
CA SER A 135 -5.68 13.86 1.65
C SER A 135 -6.38 12.50 1.80
N LYS A 136 -7.65 12.52 2.24
CA LYS A 136 -8.48 11.31 2.32
C LYS A 136 -8.58 10.58 0.98
N GLU A 137 -8.57 11.31 -0.13
CA GLU A 137 -8.62 10.76 -1.48
C GLU A 137 -7.41 9.87 -1.75
N LEU A 138 -6.22 10.23 -1.26
CA LEU A 138 -5.02 9.39 -1.40
C LEU A 138 -5.10 8.10 -0.59
N TYR A 139 -5.72 8.12 0.60
CA TYR A 139 -5.98 6.88 1.35
C TYR A 139 -6.91 5.95 0.57
N TYR A 140 -8.03 6.49 0.11
CA TYR A 140 -9.01 5.73 -0.66
C TYR A 140 -8.41 5.20 -1.97
N LEU A 141 -7.57 5.99 -2.63
CA LEU A 141 -6.91 5.61 -3.87
C LEU A 141 -6.02 4.40 -3.62
N ASN A 142 -5.18 4.45 -2.58
CA ASN A 142 -4.31 3.35 -2.25
C ASN A 142 -5.08 2.09 -1.82
N MET A 143 -6.19 2.23 -1.08
CA MET A 143 -7.06 1.11 -0.70
C MET A 143 -7.65 0.42 -1.94
N LEU A 144 -8.29 1.18 -2.84
CA LEU A 144 -8.85 0.65 -4.07
C LEU A 144 -7.79 0.06 -5.00
N CYS A 145 -6.70 0.80 -5.24
CA CYS A 145 -5.61 0.35 -6.10
C CYS A 145 -4.97 -0.95 -5.57
N SER A 146 -4.91 -1.15 -4.25
CA SER A 146 -4.36 -2.38 -3.68
C SER A 146 -5.19 -3.62 -4.01
N GLU A 147 -6.51 -3.49 -4.02
CA GLU A 147 -7.45 -4.54 -4.44
C GLU A 147 -7.33 -4.80 -5.96
N ILE A 148 -7.37 -3.75 -6.77
CA ILE A 148 -7.26 -3.87 -8.25
C ILE A 148 -5.91 -4.49 -8.64
N MET A 149 -4.81 -4.03 -8.04
CA MET A 149 -3.48 -4.61 -8.24
C MET A 149 -3.47 -6.09 -7.87
N GLY A 150 -4.08 -6.46 -6.74
CA GLY A 150 -4.23 -7.85 -6.33
C GLY A 150 -4.89 -8.71 -7.41
N ARG A 151 -5.95 -8.20 -8.07
CA ARG A 151 -6.64 -8.89 -9.17
C ARG A 151 -5.78 -9.03 -10.42
N ILE A 152 -5.15 -7.94 -10.86
CA ILE A 152 -4.28 -7.91 -12.05
C ILE A 152 -3.17 -8.95 -11.93
N PHE A 153 -2.46 -8.97 -10.80
CA PHE A 153 -1.31 -9.85 -10.60
C PHE A 153 -1.69 -11.24 -10.06
N ARG A 154 -2.98 -11.54 -9.85
CA ARG A 154 -3.41 -12.82 -9.28
C ARG A 154 -2.98 -14.02 -10.12
N PRO A 155 -3.17 -14.05 -11.46
CA PRO A 155 -2.78 -15.21 -12.26
C PRO A 155 -1.28 -15.50 -12.18
N ASP A 156 -0.46 -14.44 -12.25
CA ASP A 156 0.99 -14.55 -12.15
C ASP A 156 1.42 -14.98 -10.74
N TYR A 157 0.79 -14.43 -9.70
CA TYR A 157 1.02 -14.81 -8.30
C TYR A 157 0.77 -16.30 -8.07
N GLU A 158 -0.36 -16.82 -8.55
CA GLU A 158 -0.73 -18.23 -8.40
C GLU A 158 0.22 -19.16 -9.16
N SER A 159 0.75 -18.71 -10.31
CA SER A 159 1.72 -19.48 -11.09
C SER A 159 3.07 -19.69 -10.39
N ARG A 160 3.42 -18.84 -9.40
CA ARG A 160 4.68 -18.93 -8.67
C ARG A 160 4.61 -19.99 -7.57
N LYS A 161 5.59 -20.88 -7.59
CA LYS A 161 5.75 -21.93 -6.56
C LYS A 161 6.24 -21.37 -5.24
N ARG A 162 7.11 -20.35 -5.27
CA ARG A 162 7.72 -19.78 -4.08
C ARG A 162 6.99 -18.49 -3.72
N LYS A 163 6.58 -18.38 -2.46
CA LYS A 163 5.81 -17.24 -1.94
C LYS A 163 6.52 -16.67 -0.72
N ALA A 164 6.50 -15.36 -0.56
CA ALA A 164 6.95 -14.70 0.65
C ALA A 164 5.94 -13.66 1.15
N ILE A 165 5.77 -13.61 2.47
CA ILE A 165 5.07 -12.54 3.16
C ILE A 165 6.11 -11.49 3.58
N VAL A 166 5.90 -10.25 3.16
CA VAL A 166 6.76 -9.13 3.51
C VAL A 166 6.01 -8.25 4.51
N LEU A 167 6.44 -8.32 5.78
CA LEU A 167 5.86 -7.59 6.89
C LEU A 167 6.69 -6.33 7.21
N PRO A 168 6.08 -5.24 7.67
CA PRO A 168 6.82 -4.08 8.13
C PRO A 168 7.36 -4.31 9.54
N ILE A 169 8.57 -3.81 9.83
CA ILE A 169 9.19 -3.95 11.17
C ILE A 169 8.33 -3.35 12.30
N CYS A 170 7.39 -2.45 11.98
CA CYS A 170 6.51 -1.86 12.97
C CYS A 170 5.54 -2.84 13.62
N MET A 171 5.40 -4.06 13.07
CA MET A 171 4.66 -5.15 13.71
C MET A 171 5.43 -5.83 14.86
N LYS A 172 6.72 -5.52 15.04
CA LYS A 172 7.48 -6.07 16.17
C LYS A 172 6.88 -5.56 17.48
N ILE A 173 6.54 -6.50 18.38
CA ILE A 173 5.98 -6.19 19.70
C ILE A 173 6.89 -5.25 20.52
N ASN A 174 8.20 -5.39 20.38
CA ASN A 174 9.20 -4.51 20.97
C ASN A 174 10.45 -4.50 20.08
N GLN A 175 10.80 -3.33 19.54
CA GLN A 175 11.96 -3.17 18.66
C GLN A 175 13.29 -3.54 19.34
N LYS A 176 13.44 -3.26 20.64
CA LYS A 176 14.70 -3.42 21.38
C LYS A 176 14.97 -4.86 21.79
N SER A 177 13.92 -5.65 22.02
CA SER A 177 14.03 -7.06 22.44
C SER A 177 13.74 -8.05 21.32
N CYS A 178 13.50 -7.57 20.10
CA CYS A 178 13.29 -8.45 18.96
C CYS A 178 14.62 -9.09 18.54
N HIS A 179 14.66 -10.41 18.48
CA HIS A 179 15.84 -11.16 18.04
C HIS A 179 15.83 -11.47 16.53
N ALA A 180 15.06 -10.72 15.73
CA ALA A 180 15.06 -10.91 14.29
C ALA A 180 16.47 -10.69 13.72
N ILE A 181 16.87 -11.52 12.76
CA ILE A 181 18.22 -11.51 12.19
C ILE A 181 18.17 -11.10 10.74
N GLU A 182 19.10 -10.23 10.32
CA GLU A 182 19.21 -9.81 8.92
C GLU A 182 19.55 -11.02 8.04
N LYS A 183 18.76 -11.20 6.98
CA LYS A 183 19.01 -12.14 5.88
C LYS A 183 19.00 -11.39 4.56
N LYS A 184 19.24 -12.11 3.46
CA LYS A 184 19.36 -11.56 2.12
C LYS A 184 18.21 -10.60 1.75
N LEU A 185 16.95 -11.02 1.95
CA LEU A 185 15.77 -10.30 1.48
C LEU A 185 15.10 -9.43 2.56
N GLY A 186 15.65 -9.41 3.78
CA GLY A 186 15.11 -8.71 4.95
C GLY A 186 15.39 -9.49 6.22
N GLU A 187 14.93 -8.97 7.36
CA GLU A 187 15.10 -9.66 8.64
C GLU A 187 14.14 -10.85 8.74
N VAL A 188 14.55 -11.91 9.44
CA VAL A 188 13.73 -13.11 9.67
C VAL A 188 13.46 -13.26 11.16
N CYS A 189 12.21 -13.53 11.52
CA CYS A 189 11.80 -13.76 12.90
C CYS A 189 12.55 -14.97 13.49
N GLN A 190 12.90 -14.89 14.77
CA GLN A 190 13.52 -15.99 15.53
C GLN A 190 12.62 -16.46 16.68
N GLU A 191 11.31 -16.19 16.58
CA GLU A 191 10.29 -16.66 17.53
C GLU A 191 10.59 -16.33 19.00
N CYS A 192 11.20 -15.17 19.25
CA CYS A 192 11.63 -14.76 20.59
C CYS A 192 10.47 -14.51 21.59
N ASN A 193 9.22 -14.48 21.11
CA ASN A 193 8.03 -14.28 21.92
C ASN A 193 6.79 -14.90 21.21
N SER A 194 6.10 -15.82 21.88
CA SER A 194 4.91 -16.52 21.38
C SER A 194 3.69 -15.61 21.17
N GLU A 195 3.64 -14.46 21.84
CA GLU A 195 2.56 -13.48 21.67
C GLU A 195 2.79 -12.53 20.51
N CYS A 196 3.95 -12.59 19.85
CA CYS A 196 4.27 -11.76 18.69
C CYS A 196 3.47 -12.21 17.46
N GLU A 197 2.69 -11.32 16.85
CA GLU A 197 1.93 -11.65 15.63
C GLU A 197 2.85 -12.06 14.47
N ILE A 198 4.07 -11.52 14.38
CA ILE A 198 5.06 -11.97 13.39
C ILE A 198 5.43 -13.45 13.60
N ALA A 199 5.65 -13.88 14.84
CA ALA A 199 5.98 -15.27 15.15
C ALA A 199 4.82 -16.19 14.78
N LYS A 200 3.59 -15.82 15.15
CA LYS A 200 2.37 -16.54 14.78
C LYS A 200 2.20 -16.68 13.27
N ILE A 201 2.44 -15.61 12.50
CA ILE A 201 2.39 -15.66 11.02
C ILE A 201 3.49 -16.57 10.46
N THR A 202 4.69 -16.52 11.04
CA THR A 202 5.82 -17.36 10.59
C THR A 202 5.54 -18.84 10.82
N GLU A 203 4.86 -19.19 11.92
CA GLU A 203 4.48 -20.58 12.24
C GLU A 203 3.27 -21.06 11.42
N GLU A 204 2.31 -20.17 11.15
CA GLU A 204 1.03 -20.54 10.50
C GLU A 204 1.16 -20.78 8.98
N TYR A 205 2.09 -20.11 8.31
CA TYR A 205 2.22 -20.15 6.84
C TYR A 205 3.51 -20.84 6.40
N ASP A 206 3.37 -21.89 5.59
CA ASP A 206 4.49 -22.61 4.96
C ASP A 206 5.10 -21.79 3.80
N CYS A 207 5.66 -20.63 4.14
CA CYS A 207 6.26 -19.70 3.20
C CYS A 207 7.33 -18.84 3.89
N GLU A 208 8.09 -18.09 3.10
CA GLU A 208 9.11 -17.21 3.66
C GLU A 208 8.49 -15.96 4.26
N VAL A 209 8.90 -15.58 5.47
CA VAL A 209 8.45 -14.33 6.10
C VAL A 209 9.65 -13.40 6.30
N TYR A 210 9.57 -12.22 5.68
CA TYR A 210 10.62 -11.19 5.75
C TYR A 210 10.08 -9.92 6.40
N LEU A 211 10.90 -9.32 7.27
CA LEU A 211 10.63 -8.01 7.85
C LEU A 211 11.46 -6.95 7.13
N VAL A 212 10.80 -5.87 6.71
CA VAL A 212 11.45 -4.75 6.04
C VAL A 212 11.27 -3.46 6.83
N SER A 213 12.40 -2.81 7.08
CA SER A 213 12.45 -1.57 7.87
C SER A 213 11.95 -0.36 7.11
N HIS A 214 12.11 -0.37 5.79
CA HIS A 214 11.70 0.69 4.90
C HIS A 214 11.43 0.13 3.50
N LYS A 215 10.54 0.75 2.72
CA LYS A 215 10.26 0.31 1.35
C LYS A 215 11.50 0.27 0.45
N SER A 216 12.48 1.15 0.72
CA SER A 216 13.73 1.19 -0.06
C SER A 216 14.57 -0.07 0.12
N SER A 217 14.56 -0.70 1.31
CA SER A 217 15.35 -1.91 1.60
C SER A 217 14.71 -3.19 1.07
N ALA A 218 13.39 -3.20 0.85
CA ALA A 218 12.70 -4.33 0.26
C ALA A 218 13.34 -4.74 -1.08
N PHE A 219 13.69 -6.02 -1.22
CA PHE A 219 14.20 -6.64 -2.45
C PHE A 219 15.54 -6.13 -3.00
N GLN A 220 16.30 -5.31 -2.26
CA GLN A 220 17.58 -4.78 -2.75
C GLN A 220 18.58 -5.87 -3.16
N ASN A 221 18.58 -7.00 -2.45
CA ASN A 221 19.47 -8.13 -2.72
C ASN A 221 18.74 -9.31 -3.39
N ALA A 222 17.63 -9.06 -4.07
CA ALA A 222 16.92 -10.09 -4.83
C ALA A 222 17.76 -10.58 -6.01
N THR A 223 18.01 -11.88 -6.05
CA THR A 223 18.68 -12.56 -7.15
C THR A 223 17.75 -12.74 -8.35
N ASP A 224 18.29 -13.06 -9.52
CA ASP A 224 17.47 -13.34 -10.69
C ASP A 224 16.58 -14.59 -10.51
N THR A 225 17.00 -15.54 -9.68
CA THR A 225 16.14 -16.65 -9.25
C THR A 225 14.97 -16.15 -8.41
N ASP A 226 15.21 -15.27 -7.42
CA ASP A 226 14.12 -14.69 -6.62
C ASP A 226 13.12 -13.95 -7.53
N LYS A 227 13.61 -13.09 -8.44
CA LYS A 227 12.78 -12.34 -9.39
C LYS A 227 11.91 -13.23 -10.29
N LYS A 228 12.36 -14.45 -10.59
CA LYS A 228 11.67 -15.40 -11.48
C LYS A 228 10.77 -16.39 -10.75
N GLU A 229 11.00 -16.65 -9.47
CA GLU A 229 10.30 -17.72 -8.76
C GLU A 229 9.40 -17.22 -7.64
N LEU A 230 9.70 -16.03 -7.11
CA LEU A 230 9.05 -15.49 -5.92
C LEU A 230 7.83 -14.63 -6.26
N ALA A 231 6.71 -14.96 -5.63
CA ALA A 231 5.56 -14.07 -5.50
C ALA A 231 5.51 -13.46 -4.10
N ILE A 232 4.97 -12.24 -3.99
CA ILE A 232 5.03 -11.45 -2.76
C ILE A 232 3.63 -11.18 -2.24
N VAL A 233 3.40 -11.41 -0.95
CA VAL A 233 2.29 -10.81 -0.21
C VAL A 233 2.86 -9.66 0.62
N GLY A 234 2.62 -8.44 0.15
CA GLY A 234 3.06 -7.22 0.83
C GLY A 234 2.05 -6.80 1.89
N VAL A 235 2.54 -6.51 3.10
CA VAL A 235 1.74 -5.94 4.19
C VAL A 235 2.23 -4.53 4.50
N ALA A 236 1.33 -3.55 4.49
CA ALA A 236 1.69 -2.17 4.83
C ALA A 236 0.47 -1.32 5.24
N CYS A 237 0.74 -0.08 5.66
CA CYS A 237 -0.29 0.95 5.75
C CYS A 237 -0.77 1.37 4.34
N PRO A 238 -1.99 1.93 4.19
CA PRO A 238 -2.56 2.31 2.90
C PRO A 238 -1.59 3.09 2.01
N LEU A 239 -1.03 4.20 2.52
CA LEU A 239 -0.18 5.11 1.75
C LEU A 239 1.16 4.51 1.27
N ASN A 240 1.57 3.33 1.77
CA ASN A 240 2.80 2.66 1.34
C ASN A 240 2.55 1.40 0.52
N LEU A 241 1.37 0.78 0.65
CA LEU A 241 1.14 -0.57 0.16
C LEU A 241 1.29 -0.68 -1.36
N ILE A 242 0.65 0.22 -2.11
CA ILE A 242 0.72 0.18 -3.58
C ILE A 242 2.13 0.45 -4.11
N SER A 243 2.90 1.32 -3.43
CA SER A 243 4.27 1.62 -3.84
C SER A 243 5.19 0.40 -3.68
N GLY A 244 5.00 -0.38 -2.61
CA GLY A 244 5.70 -1.65 -2.42
C GLY A 244 5.29 -2.70 -3.45
N GLY A 245 3.99 -2.76 -3.80
CA GLY A 245 3.47 -3.65 -4.83
C GLY A 245 4.08 -3.38 -6.21
N TRP A 246 4.08 -2.11 -6.65
CA TRP A 246 4.72 -1.72 -7.91
C TRP A 246 6.21 -2.02 -7.93
N LYS A 247 6.91 -1.81 -6.82
CA LYS A 247 8.33 -2.16 -6.71
C LYS A 247 8.57 -3.65 -6.91
N ALA A 248 7.73 -4.51 -6.33
CA ALA A 248 7.83 -5.96 -6.52
C ALA A 248 7.52 -6.35 -7.98
N ALA A 249 6.44 -5.79 -8.54
CA ALA A 249 6.04 -6.04 -9.92
C ALA A 249 7.12 -5.63 -10.94
N ALA A 250 7.75 -4.46 -10.76
CA ALA A 250 8.85 -3.99 -11.59
C ALA A 250 10.08 -4.91 -11.57
N LEU A 251 10.24 -5.71 -10.51
CA LEU A 251 11.29 -6.72 -10.38
C LEU A 251 10.86 -8.10 -10.88
N GLY A 252 9.64 -8.25 -11.43
CA GLY A 252 9.09 -9.51 -11.92
C GLY A 252 8.42 -10.38 -10.85
N MET A 253 8.31 -9.88 -9.62
CA MET A 253 7.70 -10.60 -8.50
C MET A 253 6.23 -10.15 -8.34
N PRO A 254 5.25 -10.98 -8.74
CA PRO A 254 3.84 -10.58 -8.73
C PRO A 254 3.36 -10.32 -7.28
N PRO A 255 2.83 -9.12 -7.00
CA PRO A 255 2.38 -8.75 -5.67
C PRO A 255 0.93 -9.16 -5.40
N GLN A 256 0.65 -9.42 -4.14
CA GLN A 256 -0.67 -9.34 -3.51
C GLN A 256 -0.54 -8.36 -2.33
N CYS A 257 -1.63 -7.67 -2.00
CA CYS A 257 -1.59 -6.55 -1.09
C CYS A 257 -2.57 -6.75 0.06
N VAL A 258 -2.07 -6.68 1.30
CA VAL A 258 -2.90 -6.75 2.53
C VAL A 258 -2.59 -5.53 3.39
N LEU A 259 -3.62 -4.89 3.91
CA LEU A 259 -3.43 -3.78 4.83
C LEU A 259 -3.13 -4.28 6.24
N LEU A 260 -2.29 -3.53 6.95
CA LEU A 260 -2.30 -3.55 8.41
C LEU A 260 -3.69 -3.13 8.89
N ASP A 261 -4.19 -3.74 9.97
CA ASP A 261 -5.52 -3.40 10.49
C ASP A 261 -5.59 -1.95 10.98
N LYS A 262 -4.48 -1.45 11.49
CA LYS A 262 -4.30 -0.07 11.93
C LYS A 262 -2.84 0.33 11.87
N VAL A 263 -2.59 1.63 11.99
CA VAL A 263 -1.25 2.15 12.20
C VAL A 263 -0.60 1.57 13.47
N ALA A 264 0.68 1.21 13.34
CA ALA A 264 1.48 0.56 14.39
C ALA A 264 2.72 1.37 14.86
N CYS A 265 3.20 2.32 14.05
CA CYS A 265 4.55 2.86 14.22
C CYS A 265 4.59 4.28 14.78
N SER A 266 5.48 4.49 15.76
CA SER A 266 5.92 5.81 16.22
C SER A 266 6.61 6.64 15.15
N ARG A 267 7.29 5.97 14.20
CA ARG A 267 8.07 6.60 13.14
C ARG A 267 7.26 7.41 12.13
N HIS A 268 5.96 7.14 12.02
CA HIS A 268 5.12 7.85 11.06
C HIS A 268 3.91 8.50 11.71
N TRP A 269 3.44 7.96 12.83
CA TRP A 269 2.10 8.30 13.28
C TRP A 269 2.05 8.44 14.80
N LEU A 270 2.49 7.42 15.54
CA LEU A 270 2.31 7.35 16.98
C LEU A 270 3.43 8.07 17.76
N ASN A 271 3.29 8.16 19.08
CA ASN A 271 4.39 8.58 19.96
C ASN A 271 5.26 7.39 20.39
N GLU A 272 4.69 6.19 20.39
CA GLU A 272 5.36 4.92 20.70
C GLU A 272 4.89 3.84 19.72
N ASP A 273 5.73 2.83 19.50
CA ASP A 273 5.34 1.69 18.67
C ASP A 273 4.29 0.87 19.42
N VAL A 274 3.15 0.60 18.77
CA VAL A 274 2.13 -0.30 19.30
C VAL A 274 2.03 -1.52 18.38
N PRO A 275 1.84 -2.72 18.93
CA PRO A 275 1.58 -3.89 18.10
C PRO A 275 0.37 -3.64 17.21
N SER A 276 0.53 -3.91 15.91
CA SER A 276 -0.58 -4.00 14.98
C SER A 276 -0.70 -5.42 14.46
N SER A 277 -1.87 -5.70 13.92
CA SER A 277 -2.25 -6.98 13.37
C SER A 277 -2.53 -6.86 11.87
N ILE A 278 -2.74 -8.01 11.27
CA ILE A 278 -3.24 -8.13 9.91
C ILE A 278 -4.48 -8.99 9.93
N ASN A 279 -5.34 -8.77 8.95
CA ASN A 279 -6.50 -9.61 8.74
C ASN A 279 -6.06 -11.03 8.30
N LYS A 280 -6.08 -11.98 9.25
CA LYS A 280 -5.70 -13.38 9.01
C LYS A 280 -6.62 -14.09 8.02
N LYS A 281 -7.91 -13.71 7.98
CA LYS A 281 -8.86 -14.29 7.03
C LYS A 281 -8.51 -13.87 5.60
N GLU A 282 -8.15 -12.61 5.41
CA GLU A 282 -7.75 -12.14 4.09
C GLU A 282 -6.40 -12.72 3.67
N LEU A 283 -5.42 -12.76 4.58
CA LEU A 283 -4.14 -13.41 4.29
C LEU A 283 -4.34 -14.88 3.87
N LYS A 284 -5.24 -15.61 4.54
CA LYS A 284 -5.57 -17.00 4.20
C LYS A 284 -6.26 -17.17 2.85
N LYS A 285 -6.98 -16.16 2.31
CA LYS A 285 -7.57 -16.23 0.96
C LYS A 285 -6.54 -16.04 -0.15
N ILE A 286 -5.38 -15.48 0.20
CA ILE A 286 -4.30 -15.23 -0.75
C ILE A 286 -3.50 -16.51 -1.03
N PHE A 287 -3.29 -17.34 -0.01
CA PHE A 287 -2.60 -18.62 -0.10
C PHE A 287 -3.54 -19.76 -0.51
#